data_AF-A0A1Q3LE75-F1
#
_entry.id   AF-A0A1Q3LE75-F1
#
_cell.length_a   1.000
_cell.length_b   1.000
_cell.length_c   1.000
_cell.angle_alpha   90.00
_cell.angle_beta   90.00
_cell.angle_gamma   90.00
#
_symmetry.space_group_name_H-M   'P 1'
#
loop_
_entity.id
_entity.type
_entity.pdbx_description
1 polymer ?
#
loop_
_entity_poly.entity_id
_entity_poly.type
_entity_poly.pdbx_seq_one_letter_code
_entity_poly.pdbx_strand_id
1 'polypeptide(L)'
;MTSTTDDIERVTDADVRAAERAAKEAASEAEALENAIASGDRSVALDDVENAERKSRFAKLFAQGQQARRDRYVAAMRIRSMEALRKEVHATAPGAGDAMTAALKAVEAAARDFTRLVEEHDAIVSDWLRRIDGFRIAHGTTERGITKFGTPRVDGVPIELVSAPAALANVFGVADNSVSVRPEGDAAIESVYRMLDAIGEVR
;
A
#
# COMPACT_ATOMS: atom_id res chain seq x y z
N MET A 1 31.59 32.40 -13.38
CA MET A 1 32.18 32.22 -12.03
C MET A 1 32.68 30.79 -11.98
N THR A 2 33.99 30.64 -11.89
CA THR A 2 34.75 29.41 -12.11
C THR A 2 34.49 28.38 -11.02
N SER A 3 34.26 27.15 -11.47
CA SER A 3 34.22 25.92 -10.69
C SER A 3 35.46 25.79 -9.81
N THR A 4 35.30 25.93 -8.49
CA THR A 4 36.36 25.68 -7.49
C THR A 4 35.94 24.58 -6.50
N THR A 5 34.75 24.00 -6.67
CA THR A 5 34.12 23.13 -5.65
C THR A 5 34.35 21.63 -5.90
N ASP A 6 34.99 21.25 -7.01
CA ASP A 6 35.06 19.83 -7.40
C ASP A 6 36.27 19.05 -6.87
N ASP A 7 37.40 19.69 -6.59
CA ASP A 7 38.61 18.99 -6.15
C ASP A 7 38.81 19.07 -4.64
N ILE A 8 37.83 18.61 -3.86
CA ILE A 8 38.07 18.34 -2.44
C ILE A 8 38.76 17.00 -2.34
N GLU A 9 40.07 17.05 -2.10
CA GLU A 9 40.92 15.87 -1.91
C GLU A 9 40.29 14.89 -0.92
N ARG A 10 40.15 13.63 -1.34
CA ARG A 10 39.61 12.56 -0.50
C ARG A 10 40.66 12.22 0.56
N VAL A 11 40.34 12.52 1.82
CA VAL A 11 41.15 12.12 2.98
C VAL A 11 40.35 11.17 3.84
N THR A 12 40.94 10.02 4.15
CA THR A 12 40.31 8.96 4.94
C THR A 12 40.81 8.96 6.38
N ASP A 13 40.06 8.27 7.25
CA ASP A 13 40.47 7.98 8.62
C ASP A 13 41.77 7.17 8.71
N ALA A 14 42.10 6.42 7.67
CA ALA A 14 43.35 5.67 7.60
C ALA A 14 44.54 6.62 7.37
N ASP A 15 44.36 7.67 6.55
CA ASP A 15 45.39 8.66 6.26
C ASP A 15 45.73 9.49 7.50
N VAL A 16 44.72 9.90 8.27
CA VAL A 16 44.91 10.57 9.56
C VAL A 16 45.65 9.67 10.54
N ARG A 17 45.21 8.41 10.71
CA ARG A 17 45.85 7.45 11.61
C ARG A 17 47.29 7.12 11.21
N ALA A 18 47.60 7.09 9.92
CA ALA A 18 48.96 6.92 9.42
C ALA A 18 49.83 8.13 9.80
N ALA A 19 49.33 9.35 9.61
CA ALA A 19 50.04 10.57 9.96
C ALA A 19 50.25 10.72 11.48
N GLU A 20 49.27 10.37 12.30
CA GLU A 20 49.38 10.37 13.77
C GLU A 20 50.41 9.35 14.27
N ARG A 21 50.45 8.15 13.67
CA ARG A 21 51.48 7.14 14.00
C ARG A 21 52.88 7.65 13.66
N ALA A 22 53.07 8.21 12.46
CA ALA A 22 54.35 8.78 12.06
C ALA A 22 54.79 9.93 12.99
N ALA A 23 53.85 10.75 13.44
CA ALA A 23 54.14 11.81 14.43
C ALA A 23 54.57 11.23 15.79
N LYS A 24 53.91 10.16 16.25
CA LYS A 24 54.26 9.49 17.51
C LYS A 24 55.62 8.80 17.42
N GLU A 25 55.92 8.15 16.31
CA GLU A 25 57.20 7.50 16.05
C GLU A 25 58.34 8.52 16.03
N ALA A 26 58.18 9.64 15.31
CA ALA A 26 59.17 10.71 15.28
C ALA A 26 59.38 11.36 16.66
N ALA A 27 58.33 11.48 17.49
CA ALA A 27 58.46 11.97 18.86
C ALA A 27 59.24 10.99 19.74
N SER A 28 58.97 9.68 19.63
CA SER A 28 59.70 8.66 20.39
C SER A 28 61.17 8.56 19.98
N GLU A 29 61.49 8.84 18.71
CA GLU A 29 62.87 8.89 18.20
C GLU A 29 63.64 10.06 18.82
N ALA A 30 63.03 11.26 18.90
CA ALA A 30 63.63 12.41 19.57
C ALA A 30 63.84 12.14 21.07
N GLU A 31 62.84 11.61 21.76
CA GLU A 31 62.92 11.27 23.19
C GLU A 31 64.00 10.20 23.47
N ALA A 32 64.17 9.21 22.60
CA ALA A 32 65.21 8.21 22.74
C ALA A 32 66.63 8.81 22.62
N LEU A 33 66.84 9.73 21.67
CA LEU A 33 68.12 10.40 21.50
C LEU A 33 68.43 11.35 22.66
N GLU A 34 67.44 12.09 23.17
CA GLU A 34 67.58 12.92 24.37
C GLU A 34 67.98 12.08 25.59
N ASN A 35 67.33 10.93 25.79
CA ASN A 35 67.65 10.01 26.88
C ASN A 35 69.06 9.40 26.75
N ALA A 36 69.52 9.12 25.52
CA ALA A 36 70.87 8.63 25.28
C ALA A 36 71.93 9.66 25.70
N ILE A 37 71.74 10.93 25.33
CA ILE A 37 72.61 12.03 25.79
C ILE A 37 72.58 12.16 27.31
N ALA A 38 71.38 12.14 27.91
CA ALA A 38 71.23 12.24 29.36
C ALA A 38 71.92 11.08 30.11
N SER A 39 71.98 9.89 29.51
CA SER A 39 72.70 8.73 30.05
C SER A 39 74.23 8.78 29.86
N GLY A 40 74.74 9.79 29.15
CA GLY A 40 76.17 10.01 28.93
C GLY A 40 76.72 9.35 27.66
N ASP A 41 75.86 8.93 26.73
CA ASP A 41 76.29 8.41 25.42
C ASP A 41 76.91 9.55 24.59
N ARG A 42 78.19 9.41 24.26
CA ARG A 42 78.96 10.40 23.49
C ARG A 42 78.90 10.16 21.99
N SER A 43 78.23 9.10 21.55
CA SER A 43 78.06 8.79 20.12
C SER A 43 76.93 9.57 19.45
N VAL A 44 76.00 10.12 20.24
CA VAL A 44 74.90 10.95 19.77
C VAL A 44 75.34 12.43 19.71
N ALA A 45 75.23 13.05 18.53
CA ALA A 45 75.51 14.47 18.38
C ALA A 45 74.28 15.32 18.75
N LEU A 46 74.50 16.54 19.23
CA LEU A 46 73.42 17.50 19.50
C LEU A 46 72.59 17.79 18.22
N ASP A 47 73.25 17.83 17.06
CA ASP A 47 72.61 18.01 15.76
C ASP A 47 71.61 16.88 15.43
N ASP A 48 71.86 15.65 15.89
CA ASP A 48 70.96 14.52 15.67
C ASP A 48 69.64 14.69 16.44
N VAL A 49 69.74 15.20 17.69
CA VAL A 49 68.56 15.54 18.51
C VAL A 49 67.79 16.69 17.88
N GLU A 50 68.45 17.76 17.45
CA GLU A 50 67.79 18.88 16.79
C GLU A 50 67.05 18.44 15.51
N ASN A 51 67.66 17.54 14.73
CA ASN A 51 67.05 17.01 13.52
C ASN A 51 65.83 16.14 13.83
N ALA A 52 65.91 15.27 14.85
CA ALA A 52 64.79 14.46 15.32
C ALA A 52 63.64 15.34 15.87
N GLU A 53 63.95 16.39 16.62
CA GLU A 53 62.97 17.36 17.09
C GLU A 53 62.25 18.07 15.93
N ARG A 54 63.01 18.55 14.92
CA ARG A 54 62.42 19.20 13.74
C ARG A 54 61.50 18.24 12.99
N LYS A 55 61.93 16.98 12.82
CA LYS A 55 61.13 15.91 12.21
C LYS A 55 59.84 15.64 13.00
N SER A 56 59.93 15.56 14.33
CA SER A 56 58.79 15.40 15.23
C SER A 56 57.79 16.56 15.11
N ARG A 57 58.27 17.81 15.14
CA ARG A 57 57.43 19.01 14.95
C ARG A 57 56.74 19.02 13.59
N PHE A 58 57.47 18.69 12.53
CA PHE A 58 56.90 18.61 11.19
C PHE A 58 55.84 17.52 11.07
N ALA A 59 56.11 16.32 11.58
CA ALA A 59 55.18 15.21 11.55
C ALA A 59 53.88 15.52 12.33
N LYS A 60 54.00 16.22 13.46
CA LYS A 60 52.83 16.70 14.23
C LYS A 60 51.98 17.69 13.44
N LEU A 61 52.61 18.68 12.79
CA LEU A 61 51.90 19.65 11.94
C LEU A 61 51.24 18.95 10.74
N PHE A 62 51.91 17.96 10.15
CA PHE A 62 51.36 17.17 9.06
C PHE A 62 50.12 16.39 9.49
N ALA A 63 50.16 15.71 10.65
CA ALA A 63 49.00 15.00 11.21
C ALA A 63 47.81 15.94 11.47
N GLN A 64 48.06 17.12 12.04
CA GLN A 64 47.03 18.15 12.20
C GLN A 64 46.45 18.63 10.86
N GLY A 65 47.31 18.81 9.86
CA GLY A 65 46.90 19.14 8.50
C GLY A 65 46.00 18.07 7.87
N GLN A 66 46.32 16.79 8.05
CA GLN A 66 45.50 15.68 7.57
C GLN A 66 44.14 15.64 8.26
N GLN A 67 44.11 15.83 9.58
CA GLN A 67 42.85 15.92 10.33
C GLN A 67 41.97 17.08 9.82
N ALA A 68 42.55 18.27 9.62
CA ALA A 68 41.81 19.41 9.09
C ALA A 68 41.29 19.18 7.66
N ARG A 69 42.05 18.49 6.80
CA ARG A 69 41.60 18.13 5.45
C ARG A 69 40.46 17.12 5.49
N ARG A 70 40.54 16.11 6.35
CA ARG A 70 39.46 15.14 6.58
C ARG A 70 38.19 15.84 7.02
N ASP A 71 38.27 16.73 7.99
CA ASP A 71 37.08 17.44 8.51
C ASP A 71 36.40 18.28 7.42
N ARG A 72 37.19 18.94 6.58
CA ARG A 72 36.69 19.66 5.39
C ARG A 72 36.03 18.72 4.38
N TYR A 73 36.65 17.57 4.10
CA TYR A 73 36.09 16.57 3.20
C TYR A 73 34.74 16.03 3.71
N VAL A 74 34.66 15.64 4.98
CA VAL A 74 33.42 15.16 5.60
C VAL A 74 32.33 16.23 5.57
N ALA A 75 32.66 17.47 5.92
CA ALA A 75 31.71 18.57 5.87
C ALA A 75 31.18 18.80 4.44
N ALA A 76 32.05 18.78 3.44
CA ALA A 76 31.65 18.93 2.05
C ALA A 76 30.76 17.79 1.56
N MET A 77 31.09 16.54 1.92
CA MET A 77 30.26 15.38 1.60
C MET A 77 28.87 15.49 2.25
N ARG A 78 28.79 15.98 3.48
CA ARG A 78 27.51 16.24 4.16
C ARG A 78 26.69 17.29 3.41
N ILE A 79 27.29 18.39 2.99
CA ILE A 79 26.60 19.42 2.19
C ILE A 79 26.07 18.82 0.88
N ARG A 80 26.91 18.10 0.13
CA ARG A 80 26.51 17.41 -1.11
C ARG A 80 25.34 16.46 -0.88
N SER A 81 25.35 15.68 0.20
CA SER A 81 24.23 14.78 0.54
C SER A 81 22.94 15.53 0.87
N MET A 82 23.02 16.67 1.57
CA MET A 82 21.86 17.49 1.89
C MET A 82 21.28 18.17 0.64
N GLU A 83 22.13 18.60 -0.30
CA GLU A 83 21.69 19.13 -1.58
C GLU A 83 21.00 18.08 -2.44
N ALA A 84 21.53 16.84 -2.47
CA ALA A 84 20.90 15.73 -3.16
C ALA A 84 19.51 15.41 -2.55
N LEU A 85 19.43 15.30 -1.22
CA LEU A 85 18.16 15.08 -0.52
C LEU A 85 17.16 16.22 -0.79
N ARG A 86 17.62 17.48 -0.76
CA ARG A 86 16.78 18.63 -1.08
C ARG A 86 16.21 18.55 -2.50
N LYS A 87 17.02 18.14 -3.48
CA LYS A 87 16.55 17.93 -4.87
C LYS A 87 15.50 16.83 -4.95
N GLU A 88 15.71 15.72 -4.26
CA GLU A 88 14.76 14.60 -4.21
C GLU A 88 13.42 15.01 -3.58
N VAL A 89 13.47 15.71 -2.45
CA VAL A 89 12.26 16.29 -1.81
C VAL A 89 11.56 17.25 -2.76
N HIS A 90 12.29 18.18 -3.40
CA HIS A 90 11.68 19.10 -4.36
C HIS A 90 11.15 18.42 -5.63
N ALA A 91 11.70 17.27 -6.03
CA ALA A 91 11.17 16.50 -7.16
C ALA A 91 9.88 15.74 -6.79
N THR A 92 9.76 15.30 -5.53
CA THR A 92 8.67 14.43 -5.07
C THR A 92 7.52 15.21 -4.43
N ALA A 93 7.81 16.34 -3.78
CA ALA A 93 6.83 17.18 -3.09
C ALA A 93 5.76 17.80 -4.02
N PRO A 94 6.10 18.38 -5.19
CA PRO A 94 5.08 18.91 -6.10
C PRO A 94 4.39 17.75 -6.82
N GLY A 95 3.16 17.45 -6.42
CA GLY A 95 2.29 16.46 -7.07
C GLY A 95 1.83 15.32 -6.16
N ALA A 96 2.50 15.08 -5.03
CA ALA A 96 2.04 14.07 -4.07
C ALA A 96 0.66 14.41 -3.48
N GLY A 97 0.41 15.69 -3.18
CA GLY A 97 -0.90 16.16 -2.73
C GLY A 97 -1.98 16.12 -3.82
N ASP A 98 -1.60 16.41 -5.07
CA ASP A 98 -2.53 16.39 -6.21
C ASP A 98 -2.96 14.96 -6.56
N ALA A 99 -2.01 14.01 -6.55
CA ALA A 99 -2.27 12.60 -6.75
C ALA A 99 -3.20 12.04 -5.66
N MET A 100 -2.95 12.38 -4.40
CA MET A 100 -3.81 12.02 -3.27
C MET A 100 -5.22 12.61 -3.42
N THR A 101 -5.31 13.89 -3.82
CA THR A 101 -6.60 14.58 -4.05
C THR A 101 -7.38 13.94 -5.20
N ALA A 102 -6.71 13.57 -6.29
CA ALA A 102 -7.32 12.88 -7.42
C ALA A 102 -7.84 11.49 -7.00
N ALA A 103 -7.07 10.75 -6.21
CA ALA A 103 -7.50 9.45 -5.67
C ALA A 103 -8.74 9.59 -4.77
N LEU A 104 -8.77 10.59 -3.87
CA LEU A 104 -9.93 10.85 -3.01
C LEU A 104 -11.19 11.19 -3.81
N LYS A 105 -11.08 12.02 -4.86
CA LYS A 105 -12.20 12.34 -5.75
C LYS A 105 -12.72 11.12 -6.50
N ALA A 106 -11.83 10.22 -6.93
CA ALA A 106 -12.20 8.99 -7.61
C ALA A 106 -12.98 8.05 -6.66
N VAL A 107 -12.53 7.91 -5.41
CA VAL A 107 -13.24 7.14 -4.38
C VAL A 107 -14.62 7.73 -4.09
N GLU A 108 -14.71 9.05 -3.96
CA GLU A 108 -15.98 9.76 -3.74
C GLU A 108 -16.97 9.54 -4.90
N ALA A 109 -16.49 9.60 -6.15
CA ALA A 109 -17.31 9.33 -7.33
C ALA A 109 -17.82 7.88 -7.35
N ALA A 110 -16.93 6.91 -7.11
CA ALA A 110 -17.29 5.49 -7.04
C ALA A 110 -18.33 5.20 -5.95
N ALA A 111 -18.20 5.84 -4.78
CA ALA A 111 -19.17 5.71 -3.70
C ALA A 111 -20.56 6.23 -4.11
N ARG A 112 -20.62 7.39 -4.79
CA ARG A 112 -21.90 7.93 -5.30
C ARG A 112 -22.55 7.02 -6.33
N ASP A 113 -21.76 6.50 -7.27
CA ASP A 113 -22.27 5.60 -8.31
C ASP A 113 -22.82 4.31 -7.71
N PHE A 114 -22.12 3.76 -6.71
CA PHE A 114 -22.59 2.59 -5.98
C PHE A 114 -23.93 2.87 -5.27
N THR A 115 -24.05 3.98 -4.53
CA THR A 115 -25.30 4.35 -3.87
C THR A 115 -26.45 4.48 -4.86
N ARG A 116 -26.22 5.15 -6.01
CA ARG A 116 -27.23 5.28 -7.07
C ARG A 116 -27.69 3.92 -7.59
N LEU A 117 -26.76 2.99 -7.83
CA LEU A 117 -27.09 1.65 -8.32
C LEU A 117 -27.92 0.85 -7.30
N VAL A 118 -27.62 0.99 -6.01
CA VAL A 118 -28.42 0.38 -4.93
C VAL A 118 -29.83 0.95 -4.92
N GLU A 119 -29.98 2.28 -5.00
CA GLU A 119 -31.29 2.94 -5.03
C GLU A 119 -32.12 2.52 -6.27
N GLU A 120 -31.48 2.42 -7.44
CA GLU A 120 -32.11 1.94 -8.68
C GLU A 120 -32.57 0.48 -8.54
N HIS A 121 -31.74 -0.38 -7.95
CA HIS A 121 -32.08 -1.77 -7.69
C HIS A 121 -33.24 -1.90 -6.71
N ASP A 122 -33.20 -1.18 -5.59
CA ASP A 122 -34.25 -1.19 -4.57
C ASP A 122 -35.59 -0.70 -5.12
N ALA A 123 -35.58 0.29 -6.02
CA ALA A 123 -36.78 0.74 -6.72
C ALA A 123 -37.38 -0.35 -7.61
N ILE A 124 -36.55 -1.11 -8.34
CA ILE A 124 -36.99 -2.23 -9.18
C ILE A 124 -37.60 -3.33 -8.31
N VAL A 125 -36.91 -3.74 -7.24
CA VAL A 125 -37.39 -4.78 -6.32
C VAL A 125 -38.69 -4.34 -5.66
N SER A 126 -38.80 -3.09 -5.23
CA SER A 126 -40.01 -2.54 -4.63
C SER A 126 -41.20 -2.56 -5.60
N ASP A 127 -40.98 -2.24 -6.88
CA ASP A 127 -42.05 -2.33 -7.89
C ASP A 127 -42.47 -3.78 -8.15
N TRP A 128 -41.53 -4.74 -8.17
CA TRP A 128 -41.86 -6.16 -8.25
C TRP A 128 -42.70 -6.64 -7.07
N LEU A 129 -42.30 -6.30 -5.84
CA LEU A 129 -43.05 -6.64 -4.64
C LEU A 129 -44.46 -6.03 -4.67
N ARG A 130 -44.60 -4.76 -5.09
CA ARG A 130 -45.90 -4.12 -5.25
C ARG A 130 -46.79 -4.82 -6.28
N ARG A 131 -46.22 -5.27 -7.41
CA ARG A 131 -46.95 -6.04 -8.42
C ARG A 131 -47.42 -7.38 -7.84
N ILE A 132 -46.56 -8.09 -7.10
CA ILE A 132 -46.87 -9.35 -6.41
C ILE A 132 -48.00 -9.17 -5.39
N ASP A 133 -47.97 -8.10 -4.59
CA ASP A 133 -49.06 -7.77 -3.67
C ASP A 133 -50.37 -7.48 -4.41
N GLY A 134 -50.31 -6.83 -5.58
CA GLY A 134 -51.46 -6.66 -6.47
C GLY A 134 -52.02 -7.97 -7.03
N PHE A 135 -51.17 -9.00 -7.16
CA PHE A 135 -51.57 -10.37 -7.51
C PHE A 135 -52.10 -11.19 -6.35
N ARG A 136 -52.13 -10.64 -5.11
CA ARG A 136 -52.62 -11.36 -3.95
C ARG A 136 -54.05 -11.83 -4.23
N ILE A 137 -54.10 -13.12 -4.54
CA ILE A 137 -55.26 -13.87 -5.00
C ILE A 137 -56.39 -13.52 -4.05
N ALA A 138 -57.49 -12.98 -4.59
CA ALA A 138 -58.73 -12.82 -3.86
C ALA A 138 -59.05 -14.20 -3.27
N HIS A 139 -58.84 -14.36 -1.96
CA HIS A 139 -59.24 -15.55 -1.23
C HIS A 139 -60.78 -15.57 -1.27
N GLY A 140 -61.32 -16.17 -2.32
CA GLY A 140 -62.73 -16.48 -2.41
C GLY A 140 -63.05 -17.47 -1.29
N THR A 141 -63.86 -17.04 -0.34
CA THR A 141 -64.48 -17.92 0.65
C THR A 141 -65.22 -19.04 -0.09
N THR A 142 -64.93 -20.28 0.27
CA THR A 142 -65.47 -21.47 -0.37
C THR A 142 -66.81 -21.86 0.23
N GLU A 143 -67.86 -21.91 -0.58
CA GLU A 143 -68.95 -22.86 -0.33
C GLU A 143 -68.49 -24.24 -0.83
N ARG A 144 -68.57 -25.25 0.05
CA ARG A 144 -68.36 -26.69 -0.26
C ARG A 144 -66.93 -27.17 -0.56
N GLY A 145 -65.91 -26.55 0.02
CA GLY A 145 -64.57 -27.16 0.12
C GLY A 145 -63.77 -27.27 -1.18
N ILE A 146 -64.15 -26.56 -2.24
CA ILE A 146 -63.37 -26.46 -3.49
C ILE A 146 -62.80 -25.05 -3.60
N THR A 147 -61.50 -24.88 -3.33
CA THR A 147 -60.80 -23.60 -3.54
C THR A 147 -60.64 -23.37 -5.03
N LYS A 148 -61.45 -22.47 -5.60
CA LYS A 148 -61.26 -22.00 -6.97
C LYS A 148 -60.27 -20.84 -6.96
N PHE A 149 -59.07 -21.08 -7.47
CA PHE A 149 -58.13 -20.01 -7.78
C PHE A 149 -58.62 -19.31 -9.04
N GLY A 150 -58.96 -18.01 -8.95
CA GLY A 150 -59.21 -17.20 -10.13
C GLY A 150 -57.91 -17.05 -10.94
N THR A 151 -57.99 -17.09 -12.26
CA THR A 151 -56.85 -16.78 -13.13
C THR A 151 -56.34 -15.38 -12.79
N PRO A 152 -55.05 -15.20 -12.45
CA PRO A 152 -54.53 -13.88 -12.14
C PRO A 152 -54.70 -12.96 -13.36
N ARG A 153 -55.13 -11.72 -13.12
CA ARG A 153 -55.34 -10.70 -14.16
C ARG A 153 -54.43 -9.50 -13.90
N VAL A 154 -53.88 -8.91 -14.95
CA VAL A 154 -53.21 -7.58 -14.93
C VAL A 154 -54.03 -6.66 -15.80
N ASP A 155 -54.46 -5.51 -15.28
CA ASP A 155 -55.22 -4.50 -16.03
C ASP A 155 -56.45 -5.06 -16.77
N GLY A 156 -57.12 -6.04 -16.17
CA GLY A 156 -58.29 -6.71 -16.75
C GLY A 156 -57.97 -7.82 -17.77
N VAL A 157 -56.69 -8.01 -18.12
CA VAL A 157 -56.23 -9.06 -19.03
C VAL A 157 -55.83 -10.31 -18.23
N PRO A 158 -56.39 -11.50 -18.54
CA PRO A 158 -55.94 -12.77 -17.96
C PRO A 158 -54.46 -13.00 -18.27
N ILE A 159 -53.66 -13.29 -17.26
CA ILE A 159 -52.33 -13.84 -17.47
C ILE A 159 -52.53 -15.31 -17.81
N GLU A 160 -52.36 -15.67 -19.08
CA GLU A 160 -52.03 -17.04 -19.42
C GLU A 160 -50.62 -17.31 -18.90
N LEU A 161 -50.50 -18.18 -17.90
CA LEU A 161 -49.21 -18.74 -17.53
C LEU A 161 -48.70 -19.49 -18.76
N VAL A 162 -47.80 -18.86 -19.52
CA VAL A 162 -47.13 -19.51 -20.65
C VAL A 162 -46.51 -20.78 -20.10
N SER A 163 -47.05 -21.90 -20.58
CA SER A 163 -46.68 -23.26 -20.18
C SER A 163 -45.17 -23.39 -20.02
N ALA A 164 -44.74 -23.91 -18.87
CA ALA A 164 -43.34 -24.23 -18.63
C ALA A 164 -42.74 -25.01 -19.81
N PRO A 165 -41.45 -24.82 -20.15
CA PRO A 165 -40.80 -25.57 -21.21
C PRO A 165 -41.03 -27.07 -21.00
N ALA A 166 -41.33 -27.80 -22.08
CA ALA A 166 -41.69 -29.22 -22.07
C ALA A 166 -40.73 -30.15 -21.29
N ALA A 167 -39.52 -29.67 -20.98
CA ALA A 167 -38.57 -30.34 -20.09
C ALA A 167 -39.08 -30.60 -18.66
N LEU A 168 -40.07 -29.84 -18.16
CA LEU A 168 -40.66 -30.04 -16.82
C LEU A 168 -41.93 -30.93 -16.82
N ALA A 169 -42.49 -31.25 -17.98
CA ALA A 169 -43.74 -32.01 -18.08
C ALA A 169 -43.60 -33.49 -17.65
N ASN A 170 -42.40 -34.06 -17.74
CA ASN A 170 -42.14 -35.46 -17.40
C ASN A 170 -42.09 -35.75 -15.89
N VAL A 171 -42.07 -34.74 -15.02
CA VAL A 171 -42.04 -34.96 -13.56
C VAL A 171 -43.43 -35.08 -12.94
N PHE A 172 -44.47 -34.50 -13.57
CA PHE A 172 -45.78 -34.34 -12.92
C PHE A 172 -46.98 -34.95 -13.67
N GLY A 173 -46.78 -35.64 -14.80
CA GLY A 173 -47.84 -36.38 -15.47
C GLY A 173 -49.11 -35.54 -15.71
N VAL A 174 -48.97 -34.41 -16.39
CA VAL A 174 -50.09 -33.49 -16.65
C VAL A 174 -50.57 -33.68 -18.08
N ALA A 175 -51.74 -34.29 -18.24
CA ALA A 175 -52.54 -34.21 -19.46
C ALA A 175 -53.77 -33.35 -19.14
N ASP A 176 -53.98 -32.34 -19.97
CA ASP A 176 -55.02 -31.29 -19.89
C ASP A 176 -54.82 -30.19 -18.83
N ASN A 177 -55.06 -28.95 -19.30
CA ASN A 177 -54.82 -27.65 -18.66
C ASN A 177 -55.71 -27.37 -17.43
N SER A 178 -55.85 -28.34 -16.53
CA SER A 178 -56.45 -28.16 -15.21
C SER A 178 -55.55 -28.80 -14.16
N VAL A 179 -54.83 -27.99 -13.40
CA VAL A 179 -54.16 -28.45 -12.19
C VAL A 179 -55.22 -28.63 -11.12
N SER A 180 -55.74 -29.84 -10.97
CA SER A 180 -56.51 -30.23 -9.78
C SER A 180 -55.53 -30.59 -8.68
N VAL A 181 -55.24 -29.64 -7.79
CA VAL A 181 -54.51 -29.96 -6.56
C VAL A 181 -55.51 -30.65 -5.63
N ARG A 182 -55.43 -31.98 -5.54
CA ARG A 182 -56.01 -32.68 -4.39
C ARG A 182 -55.17 -32.35 -3.17
N PRO A 183 -55.76 -31.99 -2.03
CA PRO A 183 -55.01 -31.67 -0.83
C PRO A 183 -54.58 -32.98 -0.18
N GLU A 184 -53.53 -33.59 -0.71
CA GLU A 184 -52.85 -34.70 -0.06
C GLU A 184 -51.38 -34.32 0.13
N GLY A 185 -51.09 -33.76 1.30
CA GLY A 185 -49.75 -33.71 1.88
C GLY A 185 -49.04 -32.35 1.76
N ASP A 186 -48.41 -31.96 2.86
CA ASP A 186 -47.56 -30.78 3.06
C ASP A 186 -46.41 -30.62 2.04
N ALA A 187 -46.16 -31.62 1.20
CA ALA A 187 -45.09 -31.65 0.21
C ALA A 187 -45.26 -30.63 -0.95
N ALA A 188 -46.50 -30.30 -1.33
CA ALA A 188 -46.74 -29.33 -2.40
C ALA A 188 -46.45 -27.88 -1.96
N ILE A 189 -46.69 -27.58 -0.68
CA ILE A 189 -46.38 -26.28 -0.07
C ILE A 189 -44.86 -26.13 0.06
N GLU A 190 -44.15 -27.18 0.48
CA GLU A 190 -42.68 -27.19 0.54
C GLU A 190 -42.00 -26.96 -0.83
N SER A 191 -42.58 -27.48 -1.91
CA SER A 191 -42.06 -27.28 -3.27
C SER A 191 -42.16 -25.83 -3.74
N VAL A 192 -43.22 -25.12 -3.33
CA VAL A 192 -43.40 -23.69 -3.66
C VAL A 192 -42.45 -22.82 -2.85
N TYR A 193 -42.23 -23.15 -1.56
CA TYR A 193 -41.24 -22.44 -0.74
C TYR A 193 -39.81 -22.66 -1.23
N ARG A 194 -39.42 -23.87 -1.66
CA ARG A 194 -38.10 -24.11 -2.29
C ARG A 194 -37.91 -23.35 -3.61
N MET A 195 -38.98 -23.18 -4.38
CA MET A 195 -38.92 -22.43 -5.62
C MET A 195 -38.78 -20.92 -5.38
N LEU A 196 -39.36 -20.39 -4.29
CA LEU A 196 -39.18 -18.99 -3.88
C LEU A 196 -37.79 -18.74 -3.27
N ASP A 197 -37.24 -19.69 -2.52
CA ASP A 197 -35.83 -19.63 -2.03
C ASP A 197 -34.83 -19.63 -3.19
N ALA A 198 -35.06 -20.45 -4.23
CA ALA A 198 -34.21 -20.48 -5.42
C ALA A 198 -34.27 -19.19 -6.27
N ILE A 199 -35.32 -18.38 -6.11
CA ILE A 199 -35.43 -17.06 -6.75
C ILE A 199 -34.79 -15.97 -5.86
N GLY A 200 -34.70 -16.19 -4.55
CA GLY A 200 -34.04 -15.29 -3.58
C GLY A 200 -32.50 -15.43 -3.51
N GLU A 201 -31.92 -16.52 -4.02
CA GLU A 201 -30.47 -16.72 -4.13
C GLU A 201 -29.96 -16.52 -5.58
N VAL A 202 -30.13 -15.32 -6.13
CA VAL A 202 -29.24 -14.81 -7.18
C VAL A 202 -28.75 -13.44 -6.71
N ARG A 203 -27.45 -13.40 -6.39
CA ARG A 203 -26.65 -12.26 -5.92
C ARG A 203 -27.05 -10.90 -6.48
#